data_AF-G4WZU6-F1
#
_entry.id   AF-G4WZU6-F1
#
_cell.length_a   1.000
_cell.length_b   1.000
_cell.length_c   1.000
_cell.angle_alpha   90.00
_cell.angle_beta   90.00
_cell.angle_gamma   90.00
#
_symmetry.space_group_name_H-M   'P 1'
#
loop_
_entity.id
_entity.type
_entity.pdbx_description
1 polymer ?
#
loop_
_entity_poly.entity_id
_entity_poly.type
_entity_poly.pdbx_seq_one_letter_code
_entity_poly.pdbx_strand_id
1 'polypeptide(L)'
;PMWVGMLKKVYKELVPDLSPSVSPMVGAGRVIKKLNPHAKVVFIGPCIAKKAEAKEPDLSKDIDFVLTFQELDNIFKSLEIKLDKLQGIPSKDYASRGGRLYARTGGVSIAVGEAVAELYPKKSKLFKSVKAEGVRECKDILNKALSGEIEANFIEGMGCVGGC
;
A
#
# COMPACT_ATOMS: atom_id res chain seq x y z
N PRO A 1 0.62 5.03 3.23
CA PRO A 1 0.81 6.45 3.64
C PRO A 1 0.47 6.75 5.10
N MET A 2 -0.77 6.51 5.58
CA MET A 2 -1.18 6.89 6.94
C MET A 2 -0.30 6.29 8.04
N TRP A 3 -0.05 4.98 7.97
CA TRP A 3 0.84 4.26 8.88
C TRP A 3 2.25 4.88 8.95
N VAL A 4 2.86 5.11 7.78
CA VAL A 4 4.18 5.76 7.67
C VAL A 4 4.16 7.18 8.25
N GLY A 5 3.07 7.92 8.02
CA GLY A 5 2.88 9.26 8.57
C GLY A 5 2.81 9.26 10.10
N MET A 6 2.15 8.27 10.71
CA MET A 6 2.11 8.11 12.17
C MET A 6 3.51 7.83 12.74
N LEU A 7 4.26 6.91 12.12
CA LEU A 7 5.64 6.60 12.51
C LEU A 7 6.55 7.83 12.44
N LYS A 8 6.56 8.54 11.31
CA LYS A 8 7.45 9.69 11.11
C LYS A 8 7.11 10.91 11.99
N LYS A 9 5.84 11.08 12.38
CA LYS A 9 5.39 12.28 13.12
C LYS A 9 5.24 12.05 14.62
N VAL A 10 4.75 10.88 15.03
CA VAL A 10 4.34 10.60 16.40
C VAL A 10 5.21 9.52 17.05
N TYR A 11 5.54 8.46 16.32
CA TYR A 11 6.25 7.29 16.84
C TYR A 11 7.68 7.21 16.27
N LYS A 12 8.46 8.28 16.45
CA LYS A 12 9.74 8.48 15.76
C LYS A 12 10.79 7.43 16.16
N GLU A 13 10.69 6.92 17.37
CA GLU A 13 11.54 5.90 17.96
C GLU A 13 11.42 4.55 17.23
N LEU A 14 10.28 4.30 16.56
CA LEU A 14 10.03 3.10 15.76
C LEU A 14 10.39 3.29 14.26
N VAL A 15 10.86 4.48 13.86
CA VAL A 15 11.28 4.73 12.46
C VAL A 15 12.45 3.84 12.03
N PRO A 16 13.45 3.50 12.87
CA PRO A 16 14.50 2.54 12.49
C PRO A 16 13.98 1.16 12.09
N ASP A 17 12.83 0.74 12.63
CA ASP A 17 12.19 -0.55 12.32
C ASP A 17 11.22 -0.47 11.12
N LEU A 18 10.98 0.73 10.59
CA LEU A 18 10.12 0.91 9.43
C LEU A 18 10.79 0.39 8.16
N SER A 19 10.10 -0.50 7.45
CA SER A 19 10.57 -0.98 6.15
C SER A 19 10.89 0.18 5.19
N PRO A 20 12.07 0.16 4.53
CA PRO A 20 12.45 1.18 3.55
C PRO A 20 11.71 1.02 2.22
N SER A 21 10.88 -0.01 2.06
CA SER A 21 10.12 -0.25 0.82
C SER A 21 9.15 0.90 0.53
N VAL A 22 9.18 1.37 -0.72
CA VAL A 22 8.14 2.27 -1.23
C VAL A 22 6.85 1.51 -1.48
N SER A 23 5.72 2.22 -1.54
CA SER A 23 4.44 1.57 -1.84
C SER A 23 4.34 1.07 -3.28
N PRO A 24 3.43 0.11 -3.58
CA PRO A 24 3.23 -0.39 -4.93
C PRO A 24 2.92 0.70 -5.97
N MET A 25 2.21 1.76 -5.57
CA MET A 25 1.97 2.93 -6.43
C MET A 25 3.29 3.52 -6.92
N VAL A 26 4.19 3.86 -5.99
CA VAL A 26 5.48 4.49 -6.28
C VAL A 26 6.39 3.52 -7.04
N GLY A 27 6.44 2.25 -6.61
CA GLY A 27 7.22 1.22 -7.28
C GLY A 27 6.82 1.04 -8.75
N ALA A 28 5.52 0.96 -9.03
CA ALA A 28 5.00 0.89 -10.39
C ALA A 28 5.35 2.14 -11.20
N GLY A 29 5.17 3.34 -10.63
CA GLY A 29 5.53 4.60 -11.28
C GLY A 29 7.00 4.68 -11.67
N ARG A 30 7.91 4.26 -10.79
CA ARG A 30 9.36 4.17 -11.06
C ARG A 30 9.66 3.23 -12.22
N VAL A 31 9.06 2.05 -12.24
CA VAL A 31 9.25 1.09 -13.34
C VAL A 31 8.75 1.68 -14.66
N ILE A 32 7.55 2.26 -14.69
CA ILE A 32 6.98 2.89 -15.89
C ILE A 32 7.89 4.00 -16.41
N LYS A 33 8.35 4.91 -15.55
CA LYS A 33 9.22 6.03 -15.94
C LYS A 33 10.63 5.57 -16.34
N LYS A 34 11.13 4.49 -15.77
CA LYS A 34 12.39 3.87 -16.22
C LYS A 34 12.27 3.30 -17.63
N LEU A 35 11.12 2.69 -17.96
CA LEU A 35 10.86 2.14 -19.30
C LEU A 35 10.53 3.24 -20.32
N ASN A 36 9.82 4.29 -19.90
CA ASN A 36 9.49 5.45 -20.71
C ASN A 36 9.56 6.73 -19.87
N PRO A 37 10.66 7.49 -19.93
CA PRO A 37 10.83 8.73 -19.15
C PRO A 37 9.80 9.81 -19.47
N HIS A 38 9.15 9.75 -20.63
CA HIS A 38 8.14 10.72 -21.05
C HIS A 38 6.71 10.32 -20.65
N ALA A 39 6.52 9.14 -20.06
CA ALA A 39 5.22 8.68 -19.63
C ALA A 39 4.64 9.57 -18.52
N LYS A 40 3.37 9.92 -18.68
CA LYS A 40 2.54 10.46 -17.61
C LYS A 40 1.89 9.34 -16.84
N VAL A 41 2.19 9.27 -15.54
CA VAL A 41 1.73 8.20 -14.65
C VAL A 41 0.57 8.71 -13.81
N VAL A 42 -0.60 8.12 -14.04
CA VAL A 42 -1.81 8.38 -13.25
C VAL A 42 -2.09 7.16 -12.37
N PHE A 43 -2.00 7.33 -11.05
CA PHE A 43 -2.47 6.31 -10.12
C PHE A 43 -3.96 6.52 -9.84
N ILE A 44 -4.73 5.43 -9.87
CA ILE A 44 -6.15 5.41 -9.57
C ILE A 44 -6.35 4.45 -8.40
N GLY A 45 -6.95 4.93 -7.31
CA GLY A 45 -7.16 4.08 -6.13
C GLY A 45 -8.22 4.61 -5.17
N PRO A 46 -8.47 3.91 -4.06
CA PRO A 46 -9.51 4.30 -3.11
C PRO A 46 -9.06 5.39 -2.13
N CYS A 47 -7.76 5.62 -1.99
CA CYS A 47 -7.19 6.33 -0.84
C CYS A 47 -6.80 7.78 -1.15
N ILE A 48 -7.38 8.74 -0.42
CA ILE A 48 -6.98 10.16 -0.50
C ILE A 48 -5.54 10.38 -0.03
N ALA A 49 -5.08 9.62 0.97
CA ALA A 49 -3.72 9.78 1.51
C ALA A 49 -2.61 9.46 0.48
N LYS A 50 -2.93 8.77 -0.62
CA LYS A 50 -2.00 8.58 -1.75
C LYS A 50 -1.68 9.88 -2.48
N LYS A 51 -2.58 10.86 -2.48
CA LYS A 51 -2.32 12.20 -3.03
C LYS A 51 -1.22 12.92 -2.25
N ALA A 52 -1.19 12.75 -0.93
CA ALA A 52 -0.13 13.30 -0.10
C ALA A 52 1.19 12.55 -0.32
N GLU A 53 1.16 11.21 -0.37
CA GLU A 53 2.34 10.39 -0.65
C GLU A 53 3.03 10.74 -1.97
N ALA A 54 2.24 10.94 -3.04
CA ALA A 54 2.78 11.33 -4.35
C ALA A 54 3.39 12.74 -4.37
N LYS A 55 3.13 13.58 -3.37
CA LYS A 55 3.69 14.94 -3.25
C LYS A 55 4.90 15.02 -2.33
N GLU A 56 5.27 13.93 -1.66
CA GLU A 56 6.49 13.89 -0.85
C GLU A 56 7.70 14.25 -1.74
N PRO A 57 8.64 15.10 -1.28
CA PRO A 57 9.74 15.60 -2.12
C PRO A 57 10.49 14.49 -2.86
N ASP A 58 10.78 13.39 -2.15
CA ASP A 58 11.53 12.24 -2.64
C ASP A 58 10.76 11.34 -3.62
N LEU A 59 9.45 11.56 -3.76
CA LEU A 59 8.54 10.72 -4.57
C LEU A 59 7.81 11.52 -5.66
N SER A 60 7.90 12.86 -5.62
CA SER A 60 7.17 13.80 -6.49
C SER A 60 7.39 13.60 -8.00
N LYS A 61 8.45 12.90 -8.40
CA LYS A 61 8.77 12.61 -9.79
C LYS A 61 8.24 11.26 -10.28
N ASP A 62 7.75 10.40 -9.39
CA ASP A 62 7.37 9.02 -9.71
C ASP A 62 5.92 8.92 -10.22
N ILE A 63 5.03 9.79 -9.73
CA ILE A 63 3.59 9.80 -10.03
C ILE A 63 3.15 11.21 -10.40
N ASP A 64 2.62 11.40 -11.62
CA ASP A 64 2.18 12.72 -12.08
C ASP A 64 0.81 13.10 -11.49
N PHE A 65 -0.11 12.13 -11.40
CA PHE A 65 -1.47 12.37 -10.90
C PHE A 65 -1.97 11.21 -10.04
N VAL A 66 -2.83 11.54 -9.07
CA VAL A 66 -3.53 10.57 -8.23
C VAL A 66 -5.02 10.91 -8.27
N LEU A 67 -5.83 9.97 -8.76
CA LEU A 67 -7.29 10.05 -8.77
C LEU A 67 -7.89 9.05 -7.79
N THR A 68 -8.95 9.46 -7.11
CA THR A 68 -9.79 8.52 -6.35
C THR A 68 -10.78 7.81 -7.28
N PHE A 69 -11.33 6.68 -6.84
CA PHE A 69 -12.43 6.04 -7.58
C PHE A 69 -13.66 6.95 -7.74
N GLN A 70 -13.94 7.81 -6.76
CA GLN A 70 -15.02 8.78 -6.84
C GLN A 70 -14.75 9.86 -7.90
N GLU A 71 -13.51 10.32 -8.02
CA GLU A 71 -13.13 11.28 -9.08
C GLU A 71 -13.21 10.64 -10.46
N LEU A 72 -12.80 9.38 -10.58
CA LEU A 72 -12.92 8.64 -11.83
C LEU A 72 -14.40 8.45 -12.24
N ASP A 73 -15.27 8.10 -11.29
CA ASP A 73 -16.71 7.98 -11.52
C ASP A 73 -17.33 9.30 -11.99
N ASN A 74 -16.93 10.43 -11.40
CA ASN A 74 -17.38 11.75 -11.84
C ASN A 74 -16.92 12.06 -13.27
N ILE A 75 -15.71 11.67 -13.66
CA ILE A 75 -15.21 11.82 -15.05
C ILE A 75 -16.08 11.01 -16.00
N PHE A 76 -16.36 9.74 -15.68
CA PHE A 76 -17.21 8.91 -16.53
C PHE A 76 -18.62 9.47 -16.68
N LYS A 77 -19.23 9.95 -15.59
CA LYS A 77 -20.55 10.61 -15.63
C LYS A 77 -20.54 11.87 -16.49
N SER A 78 -19.51 12.70 -16.36
CA SER A 78 -19.39 13.97 -17.11
C SER A 78 -19.18 13.74 -18.61
N LEU A 79 -18.55 12.63 -18.97
CA LEU A 79 -18.32 12.22 -20.35
C LEU A 79 -19.43 11.29 -20.89
N GLU A 80 -20.49 11.07 -20.12
CA GLU A 80 -21.60 10.17 -20.45
C GLU A 80 -21.17 8.72 -20.78
N ILE A 81 -20.05 8.27 -20.20
CA ILE A 81 -19.51 6.92 -20.38
C ILE A 81 -20.27 5.92 -19.50
N LYS A 82 -20.94 4.96 -20.13
CA LYS A 82 -21.71 3.90 -19.46
C LYS A 82 -20.90 2.62 -19.35
N LEU A 83 -20.24 2.42 -18.20
CA LEU A 83 -19.32 1.28 -17.97
C LEU A 83 -20.00 -0.09 -18.15
N ASP A 84 -21.26 -0.22 -17.76
CA ASP A 84 -22.09 -1.42 -17.89
C ASP A 84 -22.35 -1.81 -19.36
N LYS A 85 -22.20 -0.87 -20.29
CA LYS A 85 -22.35 -1.08 -21.73
C LYS A 85 -21.04 -1.35 -22.45
N LEU A 86 -19.91 -1.19 -21.77
CA LEU A 86 -18.61 -1.43 -22.38
C LEU A 86 -18.34 -2.93 -22.45
N GLN A 87 -17.87 -3.39 -23.61
CA GLN A 87 -17.32 -4.73 -23.73
C GLN A 87 -15.94 -4.76 -23.09
N GLY A 88 -15.78 -5.53 -22.03
CA GLY A 88 -14.49 -5.72 -21.38
C GLY A 88 -13.48 -6.35 -22.34
N ILE A 89 -12.27 -5.81 -22.39
CA ILE A 89 -11.14 -6.48 -23.01
C ILE A 89 -10.49 -7.36 -21.94
N PRO A 90 -10.25 -8.65 -22.18
CA PRO A 90 -9.52 -9.49 -21.25
C PRO A 90 -8.15 -8.87 -20.97
N SER A 91 -7.96 -8.36 -19.75
CA SER A 91 -6.63 -8.01 -19.29
C SER A 91 -5.84 -9.30 -19.11
N LYS A 92 -4.59 -9.33 -19.57
CA LYS A 92 -3.66 -10.37 -19.11
C LYS A 92 -3.43 -10.11 -17.62
N ASP A 93 -4.01 -10.97 -16.77
CA ASP A 93 -3.99 -10.80 -15.32
C ASP A 93 -2.58 -11.11 -14.79
N TYR A 94 -1.68 -10.12 -14.84
CA TYR A 94 -0.30 -10.25 -14.39
C TYR A 94 -0.14 -10.11 -12.87
N ALA A 95 -1.24 -9.91 -12.12
CA ALA A 95 -1.17 -9.77 -10.69
C ALA A 95 -0.97 -11.14 -10.00
N SER A 96 0.05 -11.24 -9.16
CA SER A 96 0.19 -12.39 -8.26
C SER A 96 -0.88 -12.36 -7.18
N ARG A 97 -1.10 -13.49 -6.50
CA ARG A 97 -2.00 -13.56 -5.34
C ARG A 97 -1.61 -12.54 -4.27
N GLY A 98 -0.32 -12.44 -3.93
CA GLY A 98 0.18 -11.45 -2.97
C GLY A 98 -0.09 -10.01 -3.41
N GLY A 99 0.05 -9.72 -4.72
CA GLY A 99 -0.28 -8.42 -5.29
C GLY A 99 -1.76 -8.06 -5.12
N ARG A 100 -2.67 -9.02 -5.34
CA ARG A 100 -4.12 -8.82 -5.15
C ARG A 100 -4.50 -8.64 -3.67
N LEU A 101 -3.82 -9.32 -2.77
CA LEU A 101 -4.11 -9.24 -1.33
C LEU A 101 -3.68 -7.93 -0.68
N TYR A 102 -2.73 -7.18 -1.27
CA TYR A 102 -2.17 -5.95 -0.69
C TYR A 102 -3.23 -4.95 -0.19
N ALA A 103 -4.38 -4.87 -0.88
CA ALA A 103 -5.45 -3.94 -0.54
C ALA A 103 -6.25 -4.36 0.72
N ARG A 104 -6.11 -5.58 1.22
CA ARG A 104 -6.85 -6.08 2.39
C ARG A 104 -5.98 -6.09 3.63
N THR A 105 -6.57 -5.77 4.79
CA THR A 105 -5.89 -5.91 6.08
C THR A 105 -5.40 -7.35 6.30
N GLY A 106 -4.11 -7.51 6.57
CA GLY A 106 -3.44 -8.79 6.72
C GLY A 106 -2.90 -9.35 5.41
N GLY A 107 -3.27 -8.76 4.27
CA GLY A 107 -2.86 -9.24 2.96
C GLY A 107 -1.37 -9.05 2.69
N VAL A 108 -0.76 -7.99 3.23
CA VAL A 108 0.69 -7.77 3.15
C VAL A 108 1.42 -8.80 4.00
N SER A 109 0.94 -9.06 5.22
CA SER A 109 1.49 -10.06 6.13
C SER A 109 1.46 -11.47 5.53
N ILE A 110 0.36 -11.83 4.86
CA ILE A 110 0.25 -13.10 4.13
C ILE A 110 1.27 -13.16 2.99
N ALA A 111 1.33 -12.12 2.15
CA ALA A 111 2.25 -12.10 1.00
C ALA A 111 3.73 -12.17 1.43
N VAL A 112 4.10 -11.45 2.50
CA VAL A 112 5.46 -11.49 3.07
C VAL A 112 5.74 -12.85 3.70
N GLY A 113 4.79 -13.42 4.46
CA GLY A 113 4.95 -14.75 5.06
C GLY A 113 5.17 -15.85 4.02
N GLU A 114 4.43 -15.81 2.90
CA GLU A 114 4.62 -16.72 1.78
C GLU A 114 5.97 -16.53 1.09
N ALA A 115 6.37 -15.28 0.85
CA ALA A 115 7.69 -14.99 0.30
C ALA A 115 8.83 -15.48 1.22
N VAL A 116 8.68 -15.34 2.55
CA VAL A 116 9.65 -15.88 3.52
C VAL A 116 9.65 -17.41 3.50
N ALA A 117 8.50 -18.06 3.37
CA ALA A 117 8.42 -19.52 3.28
C ALA A 117 9.07 -20.06 1.99
N GLU A 118 8.94 -19.35 0.88
CA GLU A 118 9.56 -19.70 -0.40
C GLU A 118 11.07 -19.44 -0.39
N LEU A 119 11.51 -18.23 -0.02
CA LEU A 119 12.91 -17.81 -0.09
C LEU A 119 13.75 -18.38 1.05
N TYR A 120 13.15 -18.55 2.24
CA TYR A 120 13.84 -19.00 3.45
C TYR A 120 13.03 -20.06 4.22
N PRO A 121 12.81 -21.26 3.64
CA PRO A 121 11.91 -22.28 4.22
C PRO A 121 12.23 -22.62 5.68
N LYS A 122 13.51 -22.70 6.05
CA LYS A 122 13.96 -23.01 7.43
C LYS A 122 13.65 -21.90 8.45
N LYS A 123 13.46 -20.65 7.98
CA LYS A 123 13.16 -19.47 8.80
C LYS A 123 11.68 -19.13 8.84
N SER A 124 10.84 -19.75 7.99
CA SER A 124 9.38 -19.53 7.94
C SER A 124 8.71 -19.57 9.31
N LYS A 125 9.08 -20.55 10.14
CA LYS A 125 8.58 -20.71 11.52
C LYS A 125 8.91 -19.55 12.47
N LEU A 126 9.86 -18.69 12.11
CA LEU A 126 10.23 -17.51 12.90
C LEU A 126 9.34 -16.31 12.54
N PHE A 127 8.66 -16.32 11.40
CA PHE A 127 7.81 -15.21 10.99
C PHE A 127 6.55 -15.14 11.86
N LYS A 128 6.42 -14.08 12.63
CA LYS A 128 5.28 -13.79 13.49
C LYS A 128 4.75 -12.42 13.12
N SER A 129 3.63 -12.41 12.41
CA SER A 129 2.99 -11.18 11.99
C SER A 129 1.80 -10.84 12.89
N VAL A 130 1.58 -9.54 13.05
CA VAL A 130 0.39 -8.98 13.66
C VAL A 130 -0.12 -7.84 12.79
N LYS A 131 -1.44 -7.66 12.76
CA LYS A 131 -2.09 -6.64 11.95
C LYS A 131 -2.87 -5.68 12.83
N ALA A 132 -3.00 -4.44 12.38
CA ALA A 132 -3.86 -3.43 12.95
C ALA A 132 -4.58 -2.67 11.83
N GLU A 133 -5.85 -2.35 12.03
CA GLU A 133 -6.64 -1.59 11.07
C GLU A 133 -7.41 -0.43 11.68
N GLY A 134 -7.47 0.66 10.92
CA GLY A 134 -7.96 1.93 11.45
C GLY A 134 -6.98 2.60 12.41
N VAL A 135 -7.21 3.88 12.66
CA VAL A 135 -6.28 4.72 13.44
C VAL A 135 -6.17 4.25 14.89
N ARG A 136 -7.25 3.75 15.50
CA ARG A 136 -7.25 3.33 16.90
C ARG A 136 -6.33 2.14 17.13
N GLU A 137 -6.56 1.04 16.41
CA GLU A 137 -5.74 -0.17 16.54
C GLU A 137 -4.29 0.08 16.13
N CYS A 138 -4.06 0.92 15.10
CA CYS A 138 -2.71 1.31 14.71
C CYS A 138 -1.97 2.02 15.86
N LYS A 139 -2.64 2.89 16.64
CA LYS A 139 -2.04 3.52 17.82
C LYS A 139 -1.77 2.49 18.92
N ASP A 140 -2.75 1.63 19.20
CA ASP A 140 -2.66 0.63 20.26
C ASP A 140 -1.48 -0.31 20.01
N ILE A 141 -1.29 -0.77 18.77
CA ILE A 141 -0.19 -1.67 18.43
C ILE A 141 1.17 -0.99 18.44
N LEU A 142 1.26 0.28 18.02
CA LEU A 142 2.50 1.05 18.06
C LEU A 142 2.91 1.37 19.51
N ASN A 143 1.95 1.64 20.39
CA ASN A 143 2.21 1.80 21.83
C ASN A 143 2.74 0.51 22.45
N LYS A 144 2.19 -0.66 22.08
CA LYS A 144 2.69 -1.97 22.50
C LYS A 144 4.09 -2.26 21.96
N ALA A 145 4.37 -1.87 20.73
CA ALA A 145 5.71 -2.00 20.15
C ALA A 145 6.74 -1.14 20.90
N LEU A 146 6.39 0.12 21.25
CA LEU A 146 7.25 1.01 22.03
C LEU A 146 7.55 0.50 23.44
N SER A 147 6.56 -0.10 24.10
CA SER A 147 6.70 -0.65 25.47
C SER A 147 7.37 -2.02 25.51
N GLY A 148 7.65 -2.64 24.36
CA GLY A 148 8.20 -3.98 24.28
C GLY A 148 7.19 -5.10 24.58
N GLU A 149 5.89 -4.79 24.61
CA GLU A 149 4.79 -5.72 24.91
C GLU A 149 4.32 -6.52 23.69
N ILE A 150 5.02 -6.44 22.56
CA ILE A 150 4.61 -7.07 21.30
C ILE A 150 5.36 -8.39 21.05
N GLU A 151 4.60 -9.47 20.84
CA GLU A 151 5.15 -10.79 20.51
C GLU A 151 5.15 -11.06 18.98
N ALA A 152 5.55 -10.08 18.18
CA ALA A 152 5.61 -10.17 16.72
C ALA A 152 6.92 -9.56 16.18
N ASN A 153 7.37 -10.04 15.02
CA ASN A 153 8.52 -9.46 14.31
C ASN A 153 8.14 -8.86 12.95
N PHE A 154 6.84 -8.79 12.65
CA PHE A 154 6.30 -8.07 11.52
C PHE A 154 4.97 -7.42 11.91
N ILE A 155 4.85 -6.11 11.73
CA ILE A 155 3.63 -5.36 12.02
C ILE A 155 3.08 -4.78 10.73
N GLU A 156 1.85 -5.13 10.39
CA GLU A 156 1.10 -4.52 9.30
C GLU A 156 0.08 -3.52 9.85
N GLY A 157 0.20 -2.26 9.45
CA GLY A 157 -0.76 -1.23 9.81
C GLY A 157 -1.51 -0.68 8.60
N MET A 158 -2.83 -0.77 8.64
CA MET A 158 -3.73 -0.18 7.65
C MET A 158 -4.50 0.99 8.26
N GLY A 159 -4.46 2.15 7.62
CA GLY A 159 -5.10 3.35 8.18
C GLY A 159 -6.63 3.32 8.17
N CYS A 160 -7.24 2.45 7.37
CA CYS A 160 -8.69 2.26 7.25
C CYS A 160 -9.05 0.83 7.68
N VAL A 161 -10.26 0.66 8.21
CA VAL A 161 -10.82 -0.65 8.57
C VAL A 161 -11.15 -1.41 7.28
N GLY A 162 -10.72 -2.67 7.19
CA GLY A 162 -10.84 -3.55 6.03
C GLY A 162 -9.73 -3.42 4.99
N GLY A 163 -8.84 -2.44 5.13
CA GLY A 163 -7.76 -2.14 4.19
C GLY A 163 -8.08 -0.93 3.30
N CYS A 164 -7.54 -0.95 2.08
CA CYS A 164 -7.72 0.09 1.07
C CYS A 164 -9.14 0.13 0.50
#